data_AF-A0A1Q6EMD7-F1
#
_entry.id   AF-A0A1Q6EMD7-F1
#
_cell.length_a   1.000
_cell.length_b   1.000
_cell.length_c   1.000
_cell.angle_alpha   90.00
_cell.angle_beta   90.00
_cell.angle_gamma   90.00
#
_symmetry.space_group_name_H-M   'P 1'
#
loop_
_entity.id
_entity.type
_entity.pdbx_description
1 polymer ?
#
loop_
_entity_poly.entity_id
_entity_poly.type
_entity_poly.pdbx_seq_one_letter_code
_entity_poly.pdbx_strand_id
1 'polypeptide(L)'
;MLVFRYDKSFDGLLSALFDAYSMRAFPEALIGPGEPEPLFTERVHDVATDEAHAGRVWRGLERRLTARTRSMFVYAWHGEQPQGDLLMLRCLRRVFDEGGGVVADQADPDMKSLFQLALKVSHERERLKQFVRFQKAADGTYFAAVTPEHDALPLAVDYFTDRFADQRWLIYDRRRDCGYYYDGHTARCVTLEDDRGMIADKLADEWLAEDERQFQLLWKNYFRALAIPQRINERQQRRMMPRRYWKHLTEME
;
A
#
# COMPACT_ATOMS: atom_id res chain seq x y z
N MET A 1 -14.23 23.76 -17.27
CA MET A 1 -13.37 22.64 -16.85
C MET A 1 -14.05 21.30 -17.10
N LEU A 2 -13.33 20.36 -17.74
CA LEU A 2 -13.78 18.96 -17.91
C LEU A 2 -13.36 18.11 -16.71
N VAL A 3 -14.35 17.45 -16.07
CA VAL A 3 -14.14 16.60 -14.91
C VAL A 3 -14.58 15.18 -15.20
N PHE A 4 -13.79 14.21 -14.78
CA PHE A 4 -14.18 12.80 -14.85
C PHE A 4 -14.55 12.32 -13.45
N ARG A 5 -15.70 11.63 -13.34
CA ARG A 5 -16.14 10.97 -12.10
C ARG A 5 -16.00 9.46 -12.27
N TYR A 6 -15.34 8.79 -11.33
CA TYR A 6 -15.13 7.34 -11.36
C TYR A 6 -15.10 6.77 -9.93
N ASP A 7 -15.01 5.45 -9.81
CA ASP A 7 -15.12 4.71 -8.54
C ASP A 7 -13.87 4.73 -7.64
N LYS A 8 -12.80 5.45 -8.02
CA LYS A 8 -11.50 5.50 -7.32
C LYS A 8 -10.79 4.14 -7.23
N SER A 9 -11.14 3.18 -8.10
CA SER A 9 -10.37 1.94 -8.30
C SER A 9 -9.26 2.13 -9.33
N PHE A 10 -8.23 1.27 -9.30
CA PHE A 10 -7.16 1.33 -10.29
C PHE A 10 -7.69 1.05 -11.71
N ASP A 11 -8.57 0.07 -11.85
CA ASP A 11 -9.18 -0.28 -13.14
C ASP A 11 -10.12 0.83 -13.64
N GLY A 12 -10.81 1.52 -12.73
CA GLY A 12 -11.60 2.71 -13.05
C GLY A 12 -10.73 3.85 -13.58
N LEU A 13 -9.53 4.05 -13.02
CA LEU A 13 -8.57 5.02 -13.54
C LEU A 13 -8.07 4.64 -14.95
N LEU A 14 -7.79 3.36 -15.19
CA LEU A 14 -7.39 2.90 -16.52
C LEU A 14 -8.54 3.05 -17.53
N SER A 15 -9.77 2.80 -17.11
CA SER A 15 -10.98 3.03 -17.91
C SER A 15 -11.15 4.53 -18.22
N ALA A 16 -10.90 5.40 -17.25
CA ALA A 16 -10.91 6.86 -17.43
C ALA A 16 -9.89 7.31 -18.48
N LEU A 17 -8.68 6.74 -18.47
CA LEU A 17 -7.68 7.01 -19.50
C LEU A 17 -8.15 6.54 -20.88
N PHE A 18 -8.77 5.36 -20.97
CA PHE A 18 -9.33 4.84 -22.21
C PHE A 18 -10.41 5.77 -22.79
N ASP A 19 -11.35 6.21 -21.95
CA ASP A 19 -12.41 7.14 -22.32
C ASP A 19 -11.83 8.48 -22.79
N ALA A 20 -10.81 9.00 -22.10
CA ALA A 20 -10.16 10.25 -22.47
C ALA A 20 -9.56 10.19 -23.90
N TYR A 21 -8.91 9.09 -24.26
CA TYR A 21 -8.42 8.87 -25.63
C TYR A 21 -9.56 8.69 -26.64
N SER A 22 -10.61 7.97 -26.28
CA SER A 22 -11.75 7.71 -27.16
C SER A 22 -12.54 8.99 -27.49
N MET A 23 -12.72 9.86 -26.49
CA MET A 23 -13.37 11.16 -26.65
C MET A 23 -12.44 12.25 -27.19
N ARG A 24 -11.12 12.00 -27.23
CA ARG A 24 -10.08 13.00 -27.52
C ARG A 24 -10.16 14.22 -26.60
N ALA A 25 -10.55 14.01 -25.35
CA ALA A 25 -10.70 15.05 -24.34
C ALA A 25 -10.20 14.51 -23.00
N PHE A 26 -9.27 15.22 -22.36
CA PHE A 26 -8.64 14.79 -21.12
C PHE A 26 -9.16 15.61 -19.94
N PRO A 27 -9.44 14.96 -18.79
CA PRO A 27 -9.93 15.66 -17.62
C PRO A 27 -8.86 16.57 -17.02
N GLU A 28 -9.31 17.70 -16.48
CA GLU A 28 -8.50 18.61 -15.66
C GLU A 28 -8.61 18.24 -14.17
N ALA A 29 -9.66 17.52 -13.77
CA ALA A 29 -9.83 16.98 -12.44
C ALA A 29 -10.52 15.59 -12.47
N LEU A 30 -10.17 14.76 -11.48
CA LEU A 30 -10.77 13.45 -11.24
C LEU A 30 -11.45 13.46 -9.86
N ILE A 31 -12.74 13.12 -9.83
CA ILE A 31 -13.54 13.08 -8.60
C ILE A 31 -14.11 11.69 -8.35
N GLY A 32 -14.30 11.35 -7.09
CA GLY A 32 -14.90 10.10 -6.63
C GLY A 32 -16.42 10.17 -6.48
N PRO A 33 -17.07 9.05 -6.14
CA PRO A 33 -18.50 9.04 -5.84
C PRO A 33 -18.77 9.90 -4.60
N GLY A 34 -19.69 10.85 -4.70
CA GLY A 34 -20.06 11.75 -3.59
C GLY A 34 -19.08 12.90 -3.33
N GLU A 35 -17.95 12.99 -4.04
CA GLU A 35 -17.09 14.17 -3.99
C GLU A 35 -17.74 15.34 -4.73
N PRO A 36 -17.70 16.57 -4.18
CA PRO A 36 -18.28 17.73 -4.82
C PRO A 36 -17.51 18.11 -6.09
N GLU A 37 -18.24 18.62 -7.08
CA GLU A 37 -17.65 19.16 -8.29
C GLU A 37 -16.85 20.43 -7.95
N PRO A 38 -15.64 20.59 -8.50
CA PRO A 38 -14.88 21.83 -8.32
C PRO A 38 -15.61 23.03 -8.93
N LEU A 39 -15.26 24.22 -8.47
CA LEU A 39 -15.77 25.48 -9.03
C LEU A 39 -15.44 25.58 -10.53
N PHE A 40 -16.37 26.10 -11.32
CA PHE A 40 -16.26 26.26 -12.79
C PHE A 40 -16.21 24.94 -13.58
N THR A 41 -16.79 23.87 -13.03
CA THR A 41 -17.08 22.64 -13.79
C THR A 41 -18.08 22.95 -14.89
N GLU A 42 -17.70 22.69 -16.14
CA GLU A 42 -18.56 22.91 -17.32
C GLU A 42 -19.22 21.62 -17.77
N ARG A 43 -18.50 20.50 -17.61
CA ARG A 43 -18.94 19.17 -18.02
C ARG A 43 -18.33 18.13 -17.10
N VAL A 44 -19.18 17.23 -16.63
CA VAL A 44 -18.76 16.00 -15.97
C VAL A 44 -18.99 14.82 -16.92
N HIS A 45 -18.01 13.93 -16.98
CA HIS A 45 -18.11 12.63 -17.65
C HIS A 45 -18.03 11.53 -16.60
N ASP A 46 -19.10 10.76 -16.45
CA ASP A 46 -19.12 9.60 -15.57
C ASP A 46 -18.48 8.41 -16.28
N VAL A 47 -17.37 7.93 -15.73
CA VAL A 47 -16.60 6.80 -16.22
C VAL A 47 -17.09 5.54 -15.55
N ALA A 48 -17.56 4.58 -16.36
CA ALA A 48 -17.83 3.23 -15.88
C ALA A 48 -16.53 2.41 -15.86
N THR A 49 -16.28 1.70 -14.75
CA THR A 49 -15.18 0.75 -14.66
C THR A 49 -15.47 -0.45 -15.56
N ASP A 50 -14.65 -0.63 -16.59
CA ASP A 50 -14.78 -1.69 -17.59
C ASP A 50 -13.48 -2.47 -17.68
N GLU A 51 -13.54 -3.76 -17.34
CA GLU A 51 -12.37 -4.65 -17.32
C GLU A 51 -11.72 -4.79 -18.71
N ALA A 52 -12.49 -4.74 -19.80
CA ALA A 52 -11.96 -4.80 -21.16
C ALA A 52 -11.21 -3.52 -21.53
N HIS A 53 -11.73 -2.34 -21.13
CA HIS A 53 -11.06 -1.06 -21.29
C HIS A 53 -9.77 -1.00 -20.47
N ALA A 54 -9.86 -1.29 -19.16
CA ALA A 54 -8.72 -1.32 -18.25
C ALA A 54 -7.65 -2.31 -18.74
N GLY A 55 -8.03 -3.54 -19.10
CA GLY A 55 -7.14 -4.56 -19.63
C GLY A 55 -6.49 -4.17 -20.96
N ARG A 56 -7.17 -3.41 -21.82
CA ARG A 56 -6.59 -2.90 -23.07
C ARG A 56 -5.52 -1.84 -22.80
N VAL A 57 -5.78 -0.92 -21.87
CA VAL A 57 -4.79 0.08 -21.42
C VAL A 57 -3.60 -0.63 -20.78
N TRP A 58 -3.84 -1.59 -19.88
CA TRP A 58 -2.79 -2.36 -19.24
C TRP A 58 -1.87 -3.05 -20.25
N ARG A 59 -2.44 -3.83 -21.19
CA ARG A 59 -1.69 -4.42 -22.33
C ARG A 59 -0.91 -3.39 -23.14
N GLY A 60 -1.44 -2.19 -23.28
CA GLY A 60 -0.76 -1.06 -23.93
C GLY A 60 0.52 -0.65 -23.19
N LEU A 61 0.46 -0.62 -21.85
CA LEU A 61 1.61 -0.35 -20.97
C LEU A 61 2.62 -1.49 -21.01
N GLU A 62 2.19 -2.76 -21.03
CA GLU A 62 3.11 -3.92 -21.12
C GLU A 62 4.02 -3.88 -22.34
N ARG A 63 3.51 -3.37 -23.47
CA ARG A 63 4.30 -3.22 -24.70
C ARG A 63 5.26 -2.04 -24.68
N ARG A 64 5.04 -1.06 -23.82
CA ARG A 64 5.80 0.21 -23.77
C ARG A 64 6.80 0.25 -22.62
N LEU A 65 6.52 -0.46 -21.54
CA LEU A 65 7.23 -0.35 -20.27
C LEU A 65 7.81 -1.70 -19.85
N THR A 66 9.00 -1.65 -19.24
CA THR A 66 9.57 -2.82 -18.57
C THR A 66 8.75 -3.22 -17.35
N ALA A 67 8.87 -4.46 -16.87
CA ALA A 67 8.22 -4.91 -15.64
C ALA A 67 8.52 -3.99 -14.44
N ARG A 68 9.79 -3.60 -14.26
CA ARG A 68 10.22 -2.69 -13.19
C ARG A 68 9.52 -1.34 -13.27
N THR A 69 9.42 -0.76 -14.47
CA THR A 69 8.78 0.54 -14.67
C THR A 69 7.28 0.45 -14.45
N ARG A 70 6.62 -0.65 -14.85
CA ARG A 70 5.19 -0.89 -14.57
C ARG A 70 4.91 -1.01 -13.09
N SER A 71 5.74 -1.74 -12.33
CA SER A 71 5.61 -1.82 -10.87
C SER A 71 5.68 -0.45 -10.20
N MET A 72 6.39 0.51 -10.79
CA MET A 72 6.44 1.88 -10.28
C MET A 72 5.08 2.57 -10.30
N PHE A 73 4.29 2.39 -11.37
CA PHE A 73 2.91 2.92 -11.44
C PHE A 73 2.03 2.26 -10.39
N VAL A 74 2.14 0.94 -10.21
CA VAL A 74 1.41 0.22 -9.17
C VAL A 74 1.79 0.73 -7.77
N TYR A 75 3.08 0.93 -7.49
CA TYR A 75 3.52 1.46 -6.20
C TYR A 75 3.05 2.89 -5.97
N ALA A 76 3.12 3.75 -7.00
CA ALA A 76 2.66 5.13 -6.86
C ALA A 76 1.14 5.21 -6.64
N TRP A 77 0.36 4.28 -7.19
CA TRP A 77 -1.10 4.20 -6.94
C TRP A 77 -1.41 4.06 -5.44
N HIS A 78 -0.67 3.20 -4.74
CA HIS A 78 -0.80 2.99 -3.30
C HIS A 78 -0.21 4.14 -2.44
N GLY A 79 0.19 5.25 -3.06
CA GLY A 79 0.81 6.39 -2.40
C GLY A 79 -0.14 7.33 -1.66
N GLU A 80 -1.45 7.28 -1.95
CA GLU A 80 -2.51 8.09 -1.30
C GLU A 80 -2.21 9.60 -1.19
N GLN A 81 -1.57 10.18 -2.21
CA GLN A 81 -1.36 11.62 -2.25
C GLN A 81 -2.62 12.32 -2.76
N PRO A 82 -2.93 13.55 -2.29
CA PRO A 82 -3.94 14.38 -2.92
C PRO A 82 -3.68 14.50 -4.43
N GLN A 83 -4.72 14.29 -5.24
CA GLN A 83 -4.64 14.30 -6.71
C GLN A 83 -3.66 13.27 -7.30
N GLY A 84 -3.33 12.22 -6.56
CA GLY A 84 -2.42 11.16 -7.02
C GLY A 84 -2.94 10.41 -8.24
N ASP A 85 -4.27 10.29 -8.38
CA ASP A 85 -4.92 9.73 -9.56
C ASP A 85 -4.78 10.62 -10.80
N LEU A 86 -4.89 11.93 -10.65
CA LEU A 86 -4.67 12.87 -11.76
C LEU A 86 -3.20 12.90 -12.18
N LEU A 87 -2.27 12.89 -11.22
CA LEU A 87 -0.84 12.69 -11.49
C LEU A 87 -0.62 11.40 -12.29
N MET A 88 -1.23 10.30 -11.86
CA MET A 88 -1.14 9.02 -12.53
C MET A 88 -1.67 9.08 -13.97
N LEU A 89 -2.84 9.69 -14.18
CA LEU A 89 -3.43 9.87 -15.51
C LEU A 89 -2.51 10.67 -16.44
N ARG A 90 -1.94 11.79 -15.95
CA ARG A 90 -0.98 12.60 -16.73
C ARG A 90 0.27 11.80 -17.10
N CYS A 91 0.85 11.08 -16.15
CA CYS A 91 2.02 10.24 -16.41
C CYS A 91 1.72 9.12 -17.41
N LEU A 92 0.60 8.42 -17.25
CA LEU A 92 0.19 7.35 -18.16
C LEU A 92 -0.05 7.89 -19.57
N ARG A 93 -0.73 9.04 -19.70
CA ARG A 93 -0.92 9.72 -20.98
C ARG A 93 0.41 9.97 -21.68
N ARG A 94 1.40 10.55 -20.97
CA ARG A 94 2.73 10.80 -21.54
C ARG A 94 3.41 9.51 -22.03
N VAL A 95 3.26 8.39 -21.31
CA VAL A 95 3.79 7.10 -21.78
C VAL A 95 3.13 6.65 -23.10
N PHE A 96 1.85 6.91 -23.28
CA PHE A 96 1.14 6.56 -24.52
C PHE A 96 1.46 7.52 -25.67
N ASP A 97 1.62 8.81 -25.40
CA ASP A 97 1.86 9.86 -26.38
C ASP A 97 3.34 9.90 -26.83
N GLU A 98 4.29 9.75 -25.89
CA GLU A 98 5.74 9.94 -26.12
C GLU A 98 6.54 8.62 -26.08
N GLY A 99 5.94 7.54 -25.57
CA GLY A 99 6.59 6.25 -25.39
C GLY A 99 7.22 6.03 -24.01
N GLY A 100 7.69 4.81 -23.75
CA GLY A 100 8.13 4.40 -22.39
C GLY A 100 9.40 5.08 -21.86
N GLY A 101 10.21 5.70 -22.73
CA GLY A 101 11.44 6.40 -22.35
C GLY A 101 11.19 7.62 -21.46
N VAL A 102 10.03 8.26 -21.59
CA VAL A 102 9.63 9.45 -20.83
C VAL A 102 9.65 9.22 -19.31
N VAL A 103 9.43 7.98 -18.87
CA VAL A 103 9.37 7.64 -17.44
C VAL A 103 10.72 7.84 -16.74
N ALA A 104 11.82 7.82 -17.51
CA ALA A 104 13.16 8.08 -16.98
C ALA A 104 13.49 9.58 -16.87
N ASP A 105 12.64 10.47 -17.40
CA ASP A 105 12.87 11.92 -17.36
C ASP A 105 12.64 12.48 -15.95
N GLN A 106 13.73 12.74 -15.24
CA GLN A 106 13.71 13.32 -13.90
C GLN A 106 13.63 14.86 -13.91
N ALA A 107 13.74 15.51 -15.07
CA ALA A 107 13.53 16.95 -15.20
C ALA A 107 12.03 17.28 -15.26
N ASP A 108 11.21 16.34 -15.74
CA ASP A 108 9.76 16.47 -15.72
C ASP A 108 9.19 16.38 -14.28
N PRO A 109 8.42 17.38 -13.82
CA PRO A 109 7.86 17.39 -12.47
C PRO A 109 6.90 16.25 -12.15
N ASP A 110 6.08 15.81 -13.12
CA ASP A 110 5.10 14.74 -12.92
C ASP A 110 5.82 13.38 -12.81
N MET A 111 6.75 13.08 -13.72
CA MET A 111 7.52 11.82 -13.69
C MET A 111 8.41 11.73 -12.44
N LYS A 112 9.02 12.85 -12.04
CA LYS A 112 9.77 12.92 -10.77
C LYS A 112 8.86 12.66 -9.56
N SER A 113 7.66 13.24 -9.55
CA SER A 113 6.70 13.06 -8.44
C SER A 113 6.21 11.61 -8.37
N LEU A 114 5.91 11.00 -9.52
CA LEU A 114 5.57 9.58 -9.65
C LEU A 114 6.68 8.69 -9.10
N PHE A 115 7.94 8.94 -9.51
CA PHE A 115 9.10 8.17 -9.05
C PHE A 115 9.30 8.29 -7.53
N GLN A 116 9.23 9.51 -6.99
CA GLN A 116 9.37 9.74 -5.55
C GLN A 116 8.27 9.04 -4.75
N LEU A 117 7.02 9.07 -5.24
CA LEU A 117 5.91 8.41 -4.59
C LEU A 117 6.08 6.90 -4.59
N ALA A 118 6.38 6.32 -5.76
CA ALA A 118 6.64 4.89 -5.89
C ALA A 118 7.79 4.42 -4.99
N LEU A 119 8.85 5.22 -4.85
CA LEU A 119 9.97 4.90 -3.98
C LEU A 119 9.56 4.90 -2.49
N LYS A 120 8.75 5.88 -2.05
CA LYS A 120 8.22 5.92 -0.68
C LYS A 120 7.38 4.68 -0.37
N VAL A 121 6.47 4.31 -1.25
CA VAL A 121 5.63 3.11 -1.09
C VAL A 121 6.47 1.84 -1.11
N SER A 122 7.45 1.74 -2.03
CA SER A 122 8.35 0.60 -2.09
C SER A 122 9.15 0.44 -0.79
N HIS A 123 9.64 1.53 -0.20
CA HIS A 123 10.32 1.46 1.10
C HIS A 123 9.37 1.04 2.21
N GLU A 124 8.11 1.51 2.18
CA GLU A 124 7.10 1.12 3.15
C GLU A 124 6.78 -0.37 3.08
N ARG A 125 6.66 -0.92 1.87
CA ARG A 125 6.51 -2.37 1.63
C ARG A 125 7.67 -3.16 2.23
N GLU A 126 8.91 -2.74 2.00
CA GLU A 126 10.07 -3.44 2.58
C GLU A 126 10.11 -3.32 4.11
N ARG A 127 9.69 -2.19 4.68
CA ARG A 127 9.58 -2.01 6.13
C ARG A 127 8.51 -2.90 6.75
N LEU A 128 7.37 -3.12 6.08
CA LEU A 128 6.37 -4.07 6.52
C LEU A 128 6.98 -5.47 6.64
N LYS A 129 7.71 -5.94 5.62
CA LYS A 129 8.39 -7.25 5.66
C LYS A 129 9.40 -7.36 6.81
N GLN A 130 10.07 -6.27 7.17
CA GLN A 130 11.11 -6.26 8.21
C GLN A 130 10.54 -6.14 9.64
N PHE A 131 9.47 -5.36 9.81
CA PHE A 131 9.02 -4.92 11.14
C PHE A 131 7.67 -5.49 11.57
N VAL A 132 6.96 -6.23 10.72
CA VAL A 132 5.80 -7.01 11.18
C VAL A 132 6.26 -7.98 12.28
N ARG A 133 5.51 -8.00 13.38
CA ARG A 133 5.68 -8.91 14.51
C ARG A 133 4.34 -9.57 14.77
N PHE A 134 4.31 -10.88 14.66
CA PHE A 134 3.13 -11.66 14.98
C PHE A 134 3.05 -11.95 16.47
N GLN A 135 1.83 -11.95 16.97
CA GLN A 135 1.45 -12.41 18.30
C GLN A 135 0.41 -13.52 18.12
N LYS A 136 0.60 -14.64 18.80
CA LYS A 136 -0.33 -15.76 18.72
C LYS A 136 -1.58 -15.47 19.55
N ALA A 137 -2.74 -15.49 18.91
CA ALA A 137 -4.04 -15.38 19.57
C ALA A 137 -4.47 -16.73 20.17
N ALA A 138 -5.42 -16.70 21.11
CA ALA A 138 -5.92 -17.89 21.81
C ALA A 138 -6.52 -18.96 20.89
N ASP A 139 -7.05 -18.56 19.72
CA ASP A 139 -7.59 -19.47 18.68
C ASP A 139 -6.50 -20.08 17.76
N GLY A 140 -5.23 -19.73 18.01
CA GLY A 140 -4.07 -20.15 17.24
C GLY A 140 -3.80 -19.32 15.98
N THR A 141 -4.54 -18.25 15.73
CA THR A 141 -4.28 -17.30 14.64
C THR A 141 -3.13 -16.36 15.01
N TYR A 142 -2.21 -16.11 14.08
CA TYR A 142 -1.14 -15.14 14.28
C TYR A 142 -1.59 -13.74 13.86
N PHE A 143 -1.58 -12.80 14.80
CA PHE A 143 -2.04 -11.44 14.58
C PHE A 143 -0.88 -10.46 14.55
N ALA A 144 -0.90 -9.48 13.63
CA ALA A 144 0.01 -8.35 13.63
C ALA A 144 -0.72 -7.05 13.28
N ALA A 145 -0.57 -6.03 14.13
CA ALA A 145 -1.00 -4.67 13.81
C ALA A 145 0.13 -3.90 13.10
N VAL A 146 -0.23 -3.14 12.07
CA VAL A 146 0.67 -2.24 11.35
C VAL A 146 0.02 -0.88 11.16
N THR A 147 0.83 0.17 11.03
CA THR A 147 0.34 1.53 10.74
C THR A 147 1.20 2.17 9.64
N PRO A 148 1.21 1.63 8.40
CA PRO A 148 2.04 2.15 7.32
C PRO A 148 1.57 3.53 6.84
N GLU A 149 2.51 4.36 6.43
CA GLU A 149 2.21 5.71 5.92
C GLU A 149 1.49 5.71 4.57
N HIS A 150 1.69 4.66 3.78
CA HIS A 150 1.12 4.45 2.46
C HIS A 150 0.46 3.08 2.42
N ASP A 151 -0.43 2.83 1.47
CA ASP A 151 -1.18 1.58 1.36
C ASP A 151 -0.31 0.45 0.79
N ALA A 152 0.78 0.13 1.48
CA ALA A 152 1.79 -0.81 1.02
C ALA A 152 1.49 -2.26 1.41
N LEU A 153 0.50 -2.49 2.27
CA LEU A 153 0.15 -3.83 2.75
C LEU A 153 -0.31 -4.76 1.62
N PRO A 154 -1.19 -4.36 0.67
CA PRO A 154 -1.56 -5.19 -0.48
C PRO A 154 -0.34 -5.70 -1.27
N LEU A 155 0.70 -4.87 -1.38
CA LEU A 155 1.93 -5.20 -2.11
C LEU A 155 2.85 -6.17 -1.36
N ALA A 156 2.61 -6.40 -0.07
CA ALA A 156 3.42 -7.26 0.78
C ALA A 156 2.74 -8.60 1.08
N VAL A 157 1.46 -8.79 0.74
CA VAL A 157 0.67 -10.00 1.05
C VAL A 157 1.38 -11.26 0.56
N ASP A 158 1.79 -11.30 -0.71
CA ASP A 158 2.47 -12.46 -1.31
C ASP A 158 3.72 -12.88 -0.53
N TYR A 159 4.46 -11.92 0.02
CA TYR A 159 5.63 -12.23 0.84
C TYR A 159 5.23 -12.98 2.13
N PHE A 160 4.14 -12.58 2.77
CA PHE A 160 3.68 -13.22 4.00
C PHE A 160 3.04 -14.59 3.73
N THR A 161 2.28 -14.74 2.62
CA THR A 161 1.73 -16.04 2.23
C THR A 161 2.82 -17.03 1.92
N ASP A 162 3.89 -16.61 1.23
CA ASP A 162 5.02 -17.48 0.90
C ASP A 162 5.86 -17.82 2.14
N ARG A 163 6.09 -16.84 3.03
CA ARG A 163 7.01 -16.99 4.17
C ARG A 163 6.39 -17.73 5.36
N PHE A 164 5.08 -17.57 5.57
CA PHE A 164 4.31 -18.08 6.70
C PHE A 164 3.13 -18.96 6.21
N ALA A 165 3.38 -19.79 5.21
CA ALA A 165 2.39 -20.64 4.55
C ALA A 165 1.76 -21.69 5.49
N ASP A 166 2.48 -22.10 6.54
CA ASP A 166 2.07 -23.11 7.51
C ASP A 166 1.18 -22.55 8.64
N GLN A 167 0.92 -21.24 8.65
CA GLN A 167 0.27 -20.54 9.75
C GLN A 167 -0.92 -19.73 9.24
N ARG A 168 -2.02 -19.75 9.99
CA ARG A 168 -3.12 -18.80 9.78
C ARG A 168 -2.72 -17.47 10.38
N TRP A 169 -2.86 -16.38 9.63
CA TRP A 169 -2.45 -15.07 10.10
C TRP A 169 -3.38 -13.95 9.66
N LEU A 170 -3.39 -12.87 10.43
CA LEU A 170 -4.07 -11.61 10.15
C LEU A 170 -3.07 -10.47 10.32
N ILE A 171 -2.81 -9.73 9.25
CA ILE A 171 -2.07 -8.46 9.32
C ILE A 171 -3.08 -7.34 9.12
N TYR A 172 -3.20 -6.47 10.12
CA TYR A 172 -4.22 -5.43 10.17
C TYR A 172 -3.62 -4.03 10.15
N ASP A 173 -4.00 -3.24 9.16
CA ASP A 173 -3.63 -1.84 9.01
C ASP A 173 -4.56 -0.95 9.84
N ARG A 174 -4.04 -0.42 10.95
CA ARG A 174 -4.76 0.46 11.87
C ARG A 174 -5.03 1.85 11.33
N ARG A 175 -4.37 2.27 10.25
CA ARG A 175 -4.64 3.57 9.64
C ARG A 175 -5.84 3.51 8.70
N ARG A 176 -6.07 2.36 8.07
CA ARG A 176 -7.11 2.16 7.04
C ARG A 176 -8.26 1.29 7.52
N ASP A 177 -8.17 0.75 8.74
CA ASP A 177 -9.11 -0.18 9.35
C ASP A 177 -9.48 -1.34 8.41
N CYS A 178 -8.45 -1.89 7.76
CA CYS A 178 -8.55 -3.06 6.91
C CYS A 178 -7.29 -3.92 7.07
N GLY A 179 -7.37 -5.19 6.69
CA GLY A 179 -6.26 -6.11 6.81
C GLY A 179 -6.37 -7.27 5.84
N TYR A 180 -5.39 -8.17 5.90
CA TYR A 180 -5.40 -9.41 5.13
C TYR A 180 -5.38 -10.59 6.08
N TYR A 181 -6.38 -11.46 5.93
CA TYR A 181 -6.46 -12.74 6.61
C TYR A 181 -6.04 -13.86 5.67
N TYR A 182 -5.10 -14.68 6.09
CA TYR A 182 -4.66 -15.89 5.41
C TYR A 182 -5.13 -17.12 6.18
N ASP A 183 -5.86 -18.00 5.49
CA ASP A 183 -6.46 -19.21 6.07
C ASP A 183 -5.57 -20.47 5.95
N GLY A 184 -4.33 -20.32 5.48
CA GLY A 184 -3.42 -21.43 5.13
C GLY A 184 -3.44 -21.81 3.65
N HIS A 185 -4.33 -21.21 2.86
CA HIS A 185 -4.44 -21.46 1.41
C HIS A 185 -4.54 -20.15 0.63
N THR A 186 -5.39 -19.23 1.06
CA THR A 186 -5.68 -17.97 0.36
C THR A 186 -5.68 -16.79 1.32
N ALA A 187 -5.18 -15.65 0.85
CA ALA A 187 -5.25 -14.39 1.58
C ALA A 187 -6.42 -13.57 1.03
N ARG A 188 -7.25 -13.04 1.94
CA ARG A 188 -8.38 -12.18 1.59
C ARG A 188 -8.35 -10.88 2.41
N CYS A 189 -8.77 -9.80 1.76
CA CYS A 189 -8.98 -8.53 2.46
C CYS A 189 -10.16 -8.68 3.44
N VAL A 190 -9.99 -8.17 4.66
CA VAL A 190 -10.99 -8.20 5.72
C VAL A 190 -11.04 -6.85 6.43
N THR A 191 -12.21 -6.51 6.94
CA THR A 191 -12.45 -5.36 7.82
C THR A 191 -13.02 -5.86 9.15
N LEU A 192 -12.69 -5.18 10.24
CA LEU A 192 -13.24 -5.49 11.56
C LEU A 192 -14.26 -4.40 11.90
N GLU A 193 -15.55 -4.76 11.95
CA GLU A 193 -16.63 -3.80 12.22
C GLU A 193 -16.59 -3.23 13.65
N ASP A 194 -16.09 -4.02 14.60
CA ASP A 194 -15.89 -3.65 15.99
C ASP A 194 -14.71 -4.48 16.51
N ASP A 195 -13.56 -3.85 16.71
CA ASP A 195 -12.41 -4.52 17.30
C ASP A 195 -12.58 -4.74 18.81
N ARG A 196 -13.60 -4.16 19.46
CA ARG A 196 -13.87 -4.26 20.91
C ARG A 196 -12.67 -3.91 21.81
N GLY A 197 -11.72 -3.12 21.31
CA GLY A 197 -10.46 -2.87 22.01
C GLY A 197 -9.49 -4.05 22.01
N MET A 198 -9.77 -5.11 21.25
CA MET A 198 -8.87 -6.25 21.00
C MET A 198 -7.53 -5.79 20.42
N ILE A 199 -7.54 -4.69 19.65
CA ILE A 199 -6.39 -4.23 18.88
C ILE A 199 -6.11 -2.75 19.17
N ALA A 200 -5.03 -2.48 19.89
CA ALA A 200 -4.45 -1.14 19.95
C ALA A 200 -3.26 -1.05 18.98
N ASP A 201 -2.04 -0.97 19.51
CA ASP A 201 -0.80 -1.20 18.75
C ASP A 201 -0.43 -2.69 18.67
N LYS A 202 -1.08 -3.52 19.50
CA LYS A 202 -0.86 -4.95 19.70
C LYS A 202 -2.18 -5.63 20.08
N LEU A 203 -2.18 -6.96 20.04
CA LEU A 203 -3.28 -7.78 20.55
C LEU A 203 -3.37 -7.61 22.07
N ALA A 204 -4.56 -7.34 22.59
CA ALA A 204 -4.80 -7.21 24.02
C ALA A 204 -4.52 -8.53 24.75
N ASP A 205 -4.01 -8.43 25.97
CA ASP A 205 -3.49 -9.57 26.76
C ASP A 205 -4.50 -10.71 26.95
N GLU A 206 -5.78 -10.37 27.09
CA GLU A 206 -6.90 -11.31 27.24
C GLU A 206 -7.16 -12.16 25.98
N TRP A 207 -6.66 -11.74 24.82
CA TRP A 207 -6.80 -12.45 23.54
C TRP A 207 -5.53 -13.21 23.14
N LEU A 208 -4.44 -13.05 23.88
CA LEU A 208 -3.19 -13.78 23.64
C LEU A 208 -3.36 -15.26 23.97
N ALA A 209 -2.65 -16.12 23.25
CA ALA A 209 -2.47 -17.50 23.68
C ALA A 209 -1.73 -17.55 25.02
N GLU A 210 -2.00 -18.57 25.83
CA GLU A 210 -1.42 -18.72 27.18
C GLU A 210 0.12 -18.72 27.16
N ASP A 211 0.72 -19.29 26.12
CA ASP A 211 2.17 -19.41 25.92
C ASP A 211 2.82 -18.17 25.30
N GLU A 212 2.04 -17.28 24.69
CA GLU A 212 2.55 -16.14 23.89
C GLU A 212 3.40 -15.17 24.73
N ARG A 213 3.01 -14.90 25.98
CA ARG A 213 3.80 -14.06 26.89
C ARG A 213 5.19 -14.65 27.18
N GLN A 214 5.26 -15.98 27.29
CA GLN A 214 6.55 -16.65 27.48
C GLN A 214 7.43 -16.50 26.23
N PHE A 215 6.86 -16.64 25.03
CA PHE A 215 7.58 -16.41 23.77
C PHE A 215 8.10 -14.97 23.65
N GLN A 216 7.30 -13.98 24.02
CA GLN A 216 7.74 -12.57 24.01
C GLN A 216 8.91 -12.32 24.98
N LEU A 217 8.89 -12.93 26.17
CA LEU A 217 10.01 -12.85 27.12
C LEU A 217 11.28 -13.52 26.57
N LEU A 218 11.15 -14.71 25.97
CA LEU A 218 12.27 -15.40 25.33
C LEU A 218 12.87 -14.57 24.21
N TRP A 219 12.03 -13.94 23.38
CA TRP A 219 12.46 -13.03 22.31
C TRP A 219 13.22 -11.81 22.87
N LYS A 220 12.68 -11.14 23.90
CA LYS A 220 13.34 -10.00 24.56
C LYS A 220 14.71 -10.39 25.12
N ASN A 221 14.80 -11.56 25.75
CA ASN A 221 16.07 -12.07 26.30
C ASN A 221 17.08 -12.38 25.20
N TYR A 222 16.66 -13.06 24.14
CA TYR A 222 17.48 -13.33 22.96
C TYR A 222 18.01 -12.04 22.32
N PHE A 223 17.12 -11.07 22.09
CA PHE A 223 17.48 -9.78 21.49
C PHE A 223 18.52 -9.03 22.32
N ARG A 224 18.34 -8.96 23.65
CA ARG A 224 19.29 -8.32 24.56
C ARG A 224 20.63 -9.06 24.62
N ALA A 225 20.61 -10.39 24.63
CA ALA A 225 21.83 -11.21 24.70
C ALA A 225 22.70 -11.09 23.44
N LEU A 226 22.09 -10.93 22.27
CA LEU A 226 22.81 -10.73 21.01
C LEU A 226 23.29 -9.30 20.78
N ALA A 227 22.73 -8.32 21.49
CA ALA A 227 23.13 -6.92 21.34
C ALA A 227 24.58 -6.73 21.76
N ILE A 228 25.41 -6.18 20.87
CA ILE A 228 26.80 -5.80 21.18
C ILE A 228 26.77 -4.34 21.68
N PRO A 229 26.97 -4.07 23.00
CA PRO A 229 26.77 -2.74 23.57
C PRO A 229 27.61 -1.65 22.89
N GLN A 230 28.83 -1.99 22.46
CA GLN A 230 29.75 -1.07 21.79
C GLN A 230 29.30 -0.68 20.36
N ARG A 231 28.33 -1.39 19.77
CA ARG A 231 27.78 -1.09 18.44
C ARG A 231 26.46 -0.34 18.49
N ILE A 232 25.96 0.00 19.69
CA ILE A 232 24.70 0.74 19.83
C ILE A 232 24.88 2.15 19.26
N ASN A 233 24.09 2.46 18.23
CA ASN A 233 24.02 3.78 17.62
C ASN A 233 22.55 4.16 17.40
N GLU A 234 21.98 4.87 18.37
CA GLU A 234 20.56 5.25 18.33
C GLU A 234 20.21 6.11 17.11
N ARG A 235 21.12 6.97 16.65
CA ARG A 235 20.88 7.82 15.48
C ARG A 235 20.73 6.97 14.23
N GLN A 236 21.60 5.98 14.06
CA GLN A 236 21.52 5.04 12.94
C GLN A 236 20.30 4.13 13.08
N GLN A 237 19.99 3.64 14.28
CA GLN A 237 18.81 2.84 14.55
C GLN A 237 17.52 3.59 14.19
N ARG A 238 17.36 4.84 14.62
CA ARG A 238 16.19 5.68 14.28
C ARG A 238 16.07 5.95 12.76
N ARG A 239 17.19 5.97 12.03
CA ARG A 239 17.20 6.14 10.56
C ARG A 239 16.77 4.87 9.83
N MET A 240 17.24 3.71 10.27
CA MET A 240 16.95 2.43 9.62
C MET A 240 15.61 1.83 10.08
N MET A 241 15.23 2.06 11.34
CA MET A 241 14.00 1.60 11.97
C MET A 241 13.26 2.83 12.54
N PRO A 242 12.44 3.50 11.72
CA PRO A 242 11.70 4.68 12.16
C PRO A 242 10.86 4.42 13.42
N ARG A 243 10.81 5.39 14.34
CA ARG A 243 10.13 5.24 15.65
C ARG A 243 8.67 4.85 15.55
N ARG A 244 7.98 5.19 14.45
CA ARG A 244 6.57 4.83 14.24
C ARG A 244 6.29 3.32 14.29
N TYR A 245 7.28 2.48 13.96
CA TYR A 245 7.14 1.02 14.03
C TYR A 245 7.36 0.48 15.44
N TRP A 246 8.05 1.21 16.31
CA TRP A 246 8.53 0.67 17.59
C TRP A 246 7.38 0.23 18.49
N LYS A 247 6.23 0.91 18.42
CA LYS A 247 5.01 0.55 19.13
C LYS A 247 4.48 -0.87 18.78
N HIS A 248 4.81 -1.38 17.60
CA HIS A 248 4.44 -2.73 17.15
C HIS A 248 5.54 -3.77 17.46
N LEU A 249 6.73 -3.35 17.88
CA LEU A 249 7.87 -4.25 18.10
C LEU A 249 7.93 -4.71 19.55
N THR A 250 7.98 -6.02 19.78
CA THR A 250 8.09 -6.60 21.12
C THR A 250 9.44 -6.28 21.77
N GLU A 251 10.51 -6.21 20.99
CA GLU A 251 11.86 -5.91 21.49
C GLU A 251 12.08 -4.44 21.89
N MET A 252 11.18 -3.53 21.52
CA MET A 252 11.31 -2.09 21.78
C MET A 252 10.48 -1.60 22.98
N GLU A 253 9.77 -2.52 23.65
CA GLU A 253 9.11 -2.30 24.95
C GLU A 253 10.11 -2.41 26.12
#